data_AF-A0A0F6TMZ5-F1
#
_entry.id   AF-A0A0F6TMZ5-F1
#
_cell.length_a   1.000
_cell.length_b   1.000
_cell.length_c   1.000
_cell.angle_alpha   90.00
_cell.angle_beta   90.00
_cell.angle_gamma   90.00
#
_symmetry.space_group_name_H-M   'P 1'
#
loop_
_entity.id
_entity.type
_entity.pdbx_description
1 polymer ?
#
loop_
_entity_poly.entity_id
_entity_poly.type
_entity_poly.pdbx_seq_one_letter_code
_entity_poly.pdbx_strand_id
1 'polypeptide(L)'
;ASDETVEFIINVHYQEKFYIDHSEEYNFTVSPSEPKYFFYNFSTNVSQLMIAESNYETVILEVSSDDDICMTVSIQNISCPVFDTNQDVTFRGFYETVNKKGGITIPKYKFPYGFYVVFVVKPDDYQCTRTIGLLDMNSTRKKHISFIIKPSITYGDYLKAVIITLSCIGAFYVIFGLSYFLCSVRGNLPRQMSYVPNNLP
;
A
#
# COMPACT_ATOMS: atom_id res chain seq x y z
N ALA A 1 17.56 -18.62 -31.46
CA ALA A 1 18.78 -18.98 -30.72
C ALA A 1 19.92 -18.24 -31.39
N SER A 2 20.76 -17.54 -30.62
CA SER A 2 21.97 -16.91 -31.17
C SER A 2 23.03 -18.00 -31.39
N ASP A 3 23.80 -17.92 -32.48
CA ASP A 3 24.92 -18.82 -32.79
C ASP A 3 26.20 -18.51 -31.99
N GLU A 4 26.17 -17.48 -31.13
CA GLU A 4 27.31 -17.10 -30.31
C GLU A 4 27.28 -17.77 -28.93
N THR A 5 28.40 -18.39 -28.56
CA THR A 5 28.64 -18.92 -27.21
C THR A 5 28.77 -17.78 -26.22
N VAL A 6 27.79 -17.64 -25.33
CA VAL A 6 27.82 -16.64 -24.24
C VAL A 6 28.44 -17.28 -23.00
N GLU A 7 29.59 -16.76 -22.57
CA GLU A 7 30.16 -17.09 -21.26
C GLU A 7 29.46 -16.28 -20.17
N PHE A 8 29.06 -16.94 -19.09
CA PHE A 8 28.43 -16.30 -17.94
C PHE A 8 28.95 -16.89 -16.63
N ILE A 9 28.90 -16.09 -15.57
CA ILE A 9 29.31 -16.48 -14.21
C ILE A 9 28.10 -16.41 -13.31
N ILE A 10 27.82 -17.49 -12.58
CA ILE A 10 26.76 -17.55 -11.57
C ILE A 10 27.40 -17.38 -10.20
N ASN A 11 27.00 -16.32 -9.50
CA ASN A 11 27.35 -16.11 -8.10
C ASN A 11 26.13 -16.43 -7.22
N VAL A 12 26.36 -17.18 -6.14
CA VAL A 12 25.31 -17.59 -5.21
C VAL A 12 25.60 -16.99 -3.85
N HIS A 13 24.59 -16.35 -3.26
CA HIS A 13 24.68 -15.72 -1.94
C HIS A 13 23.51 -16.19 -1.07
N TYR A 14 23.74 -16.30 0.24
CA TYR A 14 22.66 -16.55 1.20
C TYR A 14 21.80 -15.29 1.35
N GLN A 15 20.49 -15.48 1.38
CA GLN A 15 19.55 -14.39 1.67
C GLN A 15 19.54 -14.10 3.17
N GLU A 16 20.08 -12.95 3.55
CA GLU A 16 20.01 -12.46 4.93
C GLU A 16 18.57 -12.07 5.30
N LYS A 17 18.22 -12.28 6.58
CA LYS A 17 16.89 -12.03 7.14
C LYS A 17 15.74 -12.60 6.30
N PHE A 18 15.84 -13.88 5.93
CA PHE A 18 14.80 -14.57 5.15
C PHE A 18 13.42 -14.56 5.82
N TYR A 19 13.37 -14.68 7.14
CA TYR A 19 12.13 -14.61 7.93
C TYR A 19 11.79 -13.16 8.24
N ILE A 20 10.57 -12.74 7.92
CA ILE A 20 10.07 -11.40 8.18
C ILE A 20 9.54 -11.30 9.61
N ASP A 21 10.03 -10.30 10.33
CA ASP A 21 9.55 -9.87 11.63
C ASP A 21 8.40 -8.85 11.46
N HIS A 22 7.50 -8.83 12.44
CA HIS A 22 6.30 -8.00 12.38
C HIS A 22 6.64 -6.53 12.59
N SER A 23 6.10 -5.67 11.71
CA SER A 23 6.25 -4.22 11.79
C SER A 23 7.71 -3.73 11.78
N GLU A 24 8.64 -4.54 11.26
CA GLU A 24 10.02 -4.14 10.98
C GLU A 24 10.16 -3.71 9.51
N GLU A 25 10.97 -2.68 9.27
CA GLU A 25 11.27 -2.17 7.93
C GLU A 25 12.51 -2.85 7.35
N TYR A 26 12.40 -3.34 6.12
CA TYR A 26 13.44 -4.08 5.41
C TYR A 26 13.93 -3.28 4.20
N ASN A 27 15.23 -3.01 4.16
CA ASN A 27 15.87 -2.23 3.10
C ASN A 27 16.88 -3.09 2.32
N PHE A 28 16.72 -3.18 1.00
CA PHE A 28 17.62 -3.94 0.13
C PHE A 28 17.54 -3.45 -1.32
N THR A 29 18.49 -3.91 -2.11
CA THR A 29 18.53 -3.68 -3.55
C THR A 29 18.16 -4.96 -4.30
N VAL A 30 17.37 -4.82 -5.36
CA VAL A 30 16.97 -5.90 -6.27
C VAL A 30 17.35 -5.52 -7.70
N SER A 31 17.65 -6.51 -8.54
CA SER A 31 17.86 -6.33 -9.98
C SER A 31 17.09 -7.39 -10.78
N PRO A 32 16.90 -7.23 -12.10
CA PRO A 32 16.25 -8.26 -12.92
C PRO A 32 16.90 -9.65 -12.84
N SER A 33 18.22 -9.69 -12.60
CA SER A 33 19.02 -10.93 -12.50
C SER A 33 19.30 -11.35 -11.06
N GLU A 34 18.86 -10.57 -10.07
CA GLU A 34 19.01 -10.85 -8.64
C GLU A 34 17.65 -10.60 -7.97
N PRO A 35 16.63 -11.44 -8.23
CA PRO A 35 15.35 -11.37 -7.53
C PRO A 35 15.55 -11.75 -6.06
N LYS A 36 14.72 -11.21 -5.18
CA LYS A 36 14.77 -11.50 -3.75
C LYS A 36 13.41 -11.95 -3.25
N TYR A 37 13.42 -12.89 -2.30
CA TYR A 37 12.20 -13.36 -1.68
C TYR A 37 12.40 -13.59 -0.19
N PHE A 38 11.30 -13.39 0.54
CA PHE A 38 11.25 -13.45 1.99
C PHE A 38 10.05 -14.28 2.42
N PHE A 39 10.11 -14.86 3.61
CA PHE A 39 9.05 -15.68 4.17
C PHE A 39 8.38 -14.96 5.34
N TYR A 40 7.06 -14.90 5.28
CA TYR A 40 6.23 -14.38 6.36
C TYR A 40 5.34 -15.48 6.93
N ASN A 41 5.28 -15.58 8.25
CA ASN A 41 4.35 -16.43 8.96
C ASN A 41 3.61 -15.63 10.03
N PHE A 42 2.28 -15.76 10.03
CA PHE A 42 1.36 -15.12 10.97
C PHE A 42 1.56 -15.52 12.44
N SER A 43 2.34 -16.57 12.71
CA SER A 43 2.53 -17.13 14.06
C SER A 43 3.89 -16.76 14.68
N THR A 44 4.80 -16.15 13.91
CA THR A 44 6.16 -15.84 14.38
C THR A 44 6.13 -14.62 15.28
N ASN A 45 6.66 -14.68 16.50
CA ASN A 45 6.99 -13.49 17.30
C ASN A 45 5.83 -12.53 17.67
N VAL A 46 4.56 -12.94 17.55
CA VAL A 46 3.43 -12.12 18.01
C VAL A 46 3.15 -12.43 19.48
N SER A 47 3.36 -11.45 20.36
CA SER A 47 2.95 -11.57 21.76
C SER A 47 1.43 -11.60 21.86
N GLN A 48 0.88 -12.31 22.84
CA GLN A 48 -0.56 -12.41 23.04
C GLN A 48 -1.22 -11.02 23.28
N LEU A 49 -0.43 -10.06 23.78
CA LEU A 49 -0.83 -8.65 23.91
C LEU A 49 -1.02 -7.97 22.54
N MET A 50 -0.12 -8.21 21.59
CA MET A 50 -0.24 -7.69 20.22
C MET A 50 -1.45 -8.29 19.48
N ILE A 51 -1.72 -9.60 19.66
CA ILE A 51 -2.91 -10.26 19.08
C ILE A 51 -4.22 -9.65 19.59
N ALA A 52 -4.24 -9.17 20.84
CA ALA A 52 -5.43 -8.56 21.43
C ALA A 52 -5.72 -7.14 20.89
N GLU A 53 -4.67 -6.40 20.51
CA GLU A 53 -4.78 -4.99 20.10
C GLU A 53 -4.92 -4.78 18.59
N SER A 54 -4.54 -5.75 17.76
CA SER A 54 -4.54 -5.59 16.30
C SER A 54 -4.99 -6.83 15.53
N ASN A 55 -5.50 -6.62 14.31
CA ASN A 55 -6.03 -7.72 13.49
C ASN A 55 -4.89 -8.45 12.77
N TYR A 56 -4.27 -9.43 13.43
CA TYR A 56 -3.28 -10.32 12.80
C TYR A 56 -3.90 -11.39 11.89
N GLU A 57 -5.22 -11.37 11.69
CA GLU A 57 -5.87 -12.20 10.67
C GLU A 57 -5.70 -11.62 9.26
N THR A 58 -5.36 -10.34 9.15
CA THR A 58 -5.11 -9.67 7.88
C THR A 58 -3.90 -8.76 8.03
N VAL A 59 -2.93 -8.88 7.13
CA VAL A 59 -1.71 -8.06 7.15
C VAL A 59 -1.62 -7.24 5.88
N ILE A 60 -0.97 -6.09 5.97
CA ILE A 60 -0.73 -5.19 4.84
C ILE A 60 0.77 -5.17 4.60
N LEU A 61 1.16 -5.61 3.41
CA LEU A 61 2.49 -5.38 2.88
C LEU A 61 2.52 -4.00 2.25
N GLU A 62 3.40 -3.13 2.72
CA GLU A 62 3.66 -1.83 2.13
C GLU A 62 5.06 -1.83 1.54
N VAL A 63 5.17 -1.37 0.29
CA VAL A 63 6.44 -1.27 -0.44
C VAL A 63 6.66 0.18 -0.83
N SER A 64 7.89 0.67 -0.65
CA SER A 64 8.31 2.03 -1.00
C SER A 64 9.69 2.03 -1.65
N SER A 65 9.91 2.95 -2.58
CA SER A 65 11.15 3.14 -3.31
C SER A 65 11.23 4.59 -3.80
N ASP A 66 12.42 5.16 -3.76
CA ASP A 66 12.68 6.49 -4.34
C ASP A 66 12.93 6.41 -5.85
N ASP A 67 13.45 5.27 -6.32
CA ASP A 67 13.73 4.99 -7.73
C ASP A 67 12.46 4.85 -8.58
N ASP A 68 12.54 5.32 -9.83
CA ASP A 68 11.48 5.23 -10.85
C ASP A 68 11.51 3.91 -11.68
N ILE A 69 12.25 2.90 -11.20
CA ILE A 69 12.37 1.60 -11.86
C ILE A 69 11.15 0.73 -11.54
N CYS A 70 10.53 0.15 -12.57
CA CYS A 70 9.38 -0.71 -12.43
C CYS A 70 9.76 -2.08 -11.86
N MET A 71 8.95 -2.57 -10.92
CA MET A 71 9.09 -3.89 -10.30
C MET A 71 7.73 -4.56 -10.13
N THR A 72 7.74 -5.85 -9.84
CA THR A 72 6.57 -6.60 -9.39
C THR A 72 6.85 -7.22 -8.05
N VAL A 73 5.90 -7.06 -7.15
CA VAL A 73 5.85 -7.78 -5.88
C VAL A 73 4.76 -8.82 -5.96
N SER A 74 5.05 -10.05 -5.53
CA SER A 74 4.14 -11.19 -5.62
C SER A 74 4.09 -11.98 -4.32
N ILE A 75 2.88 -12.32 -3.90
CA ILE A 75 2.56 -13.10 -2.72
C ILE A 75 2.24 -14.52 -3.15
N GLN A 76 3.13 -15.44 -2.80
CA GLN A 76 3.05 -16.82 -3.22
C GLN A 76 2.84 -17.75 -2.02
N ASN A 77 2.13 -18.85 -2.25
CA ASN A 77 2.02 -19.89 -1.23
C ASN A 77 3.39 -20.54 -0.99
N ILE A 78 3.57 -21.21 0.15
CA ILE A 78 4.81 -21.87 0.56
C ILE A 78 5.15 -23.14 -0.24
N SER A 79 4.49 -23.35 -1.39
CA SER A 79 4.68 -24.52 -2.23
C SER A 79 5.76 -24.24 -3.28
N CYS A 80 6.75 -25.12 -3.38
CA CYS A 80 7.79 -25.02 -4.40
C CYS A 80 7.26 -25.48 -5.79
N PRO A 81 7.78 -24.93 -6.91
CA PRO A 81 8.84 -23.91 -6.99
C PRO A 81 8.35 -22.49 -6.71
N VAL A 82 9.27 -21.62 -6.28
CA VAL A 82 9.02 -20.17 -6.18
C VAL A 82 9.15 -19.57 -7.57
N PHE A 83 8.17 -18.78 -8.00
CA PHE A 83 8.20 -18.09 -9.30
C PHE A 83 8.87 -16.73 -9.14
N ASP A 84 10.14 -16.63 -9.50
CA ASP A 84 11.00 -15.45 -9.29
C ASP A 84 11.44 -14.78 -10.60
N THR A 85 11.00 -15.29 -11.74
CA THR A 85 11.34 -14.72 -13.04
C THR A 85 10.31 -13.69 -13.47
N ASN A 86 10.72 -12.78 -14.36
CA ASN A 86 9.83 -11.75 -14.89
C ASN A 86 8.53 -12.31 -15.53
N GLN A 87 8.61 -13.51 -16.12
CA GLN A 87 7.50 -14.12 -16.88
C GLN A 87 6.51 -14.87 -15.98
N ASP A 88 6.98 -15.48 -14.90
CA ASP A 88 6.19 -16.38 -14.06
C ASP A 88 5.79 -15.77 -12.71
N VAL A 89 6.45 -14.70 -12.25
CA VAL A 89 6.12 -14.02 -10.98
C VAL A 89 4.66 -13.57 -10.88
N THR A 90 4.01 -13.34 -12.03
CA THR A 90 2.59 -12.95 -12.12
C THR A 90 1.64 -14.13 -12.33
N PHE A 91 2.14 -15.36 -12.40
CA PHE A 91 1.34 -16.52 -12.78
C PHE A 91 0.39 -17.00 -11.68
N ARG A 92 0.77 -16.83 -10.40
CA ARG A 92 -0.02 -17.29 -9.25
C ARG A 92 0.04 -16.31 -8.08
N GLY A 93 -1.04 -16.29 -7.30
CA GLY A 93 -1.12 -15.52 -6.07
C GLY A 93 -1.59 -14.08 -6.27
N PHE A 94 -1.29 -13.22 -5.30
CA PHE A 94 -1.54 -11.78 -5.39
C PHE A 94 -0.29 -11.10 -5.89
N TYR A 95 -0.38 -10.23 -6.87
CA TYR A 95 0.76 -9.46 -7.32
C TYR A 95 0.37 -8.02 -7.60
N GLU A 96 1.34 -7.14 -7.49
CA GLU A 96 1.20 -5.73 -7.83
C GLU A 96 2.44 -5.26 -8.56
N THR A 97 2.23 -4.45 -9.61
CA THR A 97 3.32 -3.76 -10.29
C THR A 97 3.55 -2.43 -9.60
N VAL A 98 4.75 -2.25 -9.06
CA VAL A 98 5.11 -1.11 -8.22
C VAL A 98 6.15 -0.26 -8.93
N ASN A 99 5.87 1.04 -9.04
CA ASN A 99 6.88 2.03 -9.39
C ASN A 99 7.52 2.56 -8.09
N LYS A 100 6.91 3.54 -7.42
CA LYS A 100 7.44 4.07 -6.14
C LYS A 100 6.79 3.47 -4.90
N LYS A 101 5.48 3.29 -4.90
CA LYS A 101 4.72 2.81 -3.72
C LYS A 101 3.69 1.77 -4.14
N GLY A 102 3.50 0.76 -3.30
CA GLY A 102 2.55 -0.32 -3.51
C GLY A 102 2.06 -0.90 -2.19
N GLY A 103 0.95 -1.62 -2.22
CA GLY A 103 0.29 -2.10 -1.02
C GLY A 103 -0.60 -3.31 -1.28
N ILE A 104 -0.27 -4.47 -0.70
CA ILE A 104 -1.09 -5.68 -0.81
C ILE A 104 -1.65 -6.06 0.55
N THR A 105 -2.99 -6.16 0.63
CA THR A 105 -3.69 -6.69 1.81
C THR A 105 -3.83 -8.21 1.70
N ILE A 106 -3.32 -8.92 2.68
CA ILE A 106 -3.13 -10.38 2.65
C ILE A 106 -3.85 -11.00 3.85
N PRO A 107 -4.96 -11.73 3.61
CA PRO A 107 -5.68 -12.39 4.68
C PRO A 107 -5.08 -13.76 5.03
N LYS A 108 -4.98 -14.05 6.33
CA LYS A 108 -4.43 -15.30 6.91
C LYS A 108 -5.14 -16.54 6.41
N TYR A 109 -6.46 -16.51 6.21
CA TYR A 109 -7.22 -17.69 5.75
C TYR A 109 -6.79 -18.17 4.35
N LYS A 110 -6.20 -17.31 3.51
CA LYS A 110 -5.65 -17.71 2.20
C LYS A 110 -4.25 -18.33 2.30
N PHE A 111 -3.52 -18.01 3.36
CA PHE A 111 -2.13 -18.41 3.58
C PHE A 111 -1.94 -18.88 5.03
N PRO A 112 -2.63 -19.95 5.47
CA PRO A 112 -2.66 -20.36 6.87
C PRO A 112 -1.29 -20.74 7.42
N TYR A 113 -0.39 -21.20 6.55
CA TYR A 113 0.98 -21.60 6.88
C TYR A 113 2.03 -20.52 6.59
N GLY A 114 1.60 -19.31 6.22
CA GLY A 114 2.49 -18.25 5.74
C GLY A 114 2.57 -18.18 4.23
N PHE A 115 3.40 -17.26 3.74
CA PHE A 115 3.57 -16.98 2.31
C PHE A 115 4.98 -16.45 2.02
N TYR A 116 5.39 -16.57 0.76
CA TYR A 116 6.56 -15.89 0.23
C TYR A 116 6.18 -14.53 -0.34
N VAL A 117 7.02 -13.53 -0.08
CA VAL A 117 6.98 -12.22 -0.75
C VAL A 117 8.15 -12.17 -1.71
N VAL A 118 7.84 -12.14 -3.00
CA VAL A 118 8.83 -12.20 -4.08
C VAL A 118 8.91 -10.84 -4.77
N PHE A 119 10.13 -10.30 -4.89
CA PHE A 119 10.43 -9.02 -5.49
C PHE A 119 11.22 -9.23 -6.78
N VAL A 120 10.65 -8.82 -7.91
CA VAL A 120 11.25 -8.99 -9.24
C VAL A 120 11.25 -7.65 -9.96
N VAL A 121 12.44 -7.12 -10.25
CA VAL A 121 12.57 -5.90 -11.07
C VAL A 121 12.28 -6.24 -12.52
N LYS A 122 11.47 -5.39 -13.18
CA LYS A 122 11.11 -5.57 -14.59
C LYS A 122 12.28 -5.13 -15.48
N PRO A 123 12.49 -5.79 -16.64
CA PRO A 123 13.55 -5.39 -17.58
C PRO A 123 13.29 -4.01 -18.20
N ASP A 124 12.02 -3.60 -18.27
CA ASP A 124 11.57 -2.30 -18.76
C ASP A 124 10.56 -1.66 -17.81
N ASP A 125 10.22 -0.40 -18.06
CA ASP A 125 9.26 0.38 -17.27
C ASP A 125 7.84 0.37 -17.84
N TYR A 126 7.60 -0.40 -18.91
CA TYR A 126 6.36 -0.32 -19.69
C TYR A 126 5.12 -0.59 -18.84
N GLN A 127 5.20 -1.53 -17.89
CA GLN A 127 4.07 -1.84 -17.01
C GLN A 127 3.73 -0.70 -16.04
N CYS A 128 4.68 0.16 -15.71
CA CYS A 128 4.50 1.28 -14.80
C CYS A 128 4.15 2.58 -15.53
N THR A 129 4.83 2.90 -16.63
CA THR A 129 4.69 4.19 -17.34
C THR A 129 3.81 4.12 -18.58
N ARG A 130 3.50 2.91 -19.10
CA ARG A 130 2.84 2.68 -20.40
C ARG A 130 3.61 3.27 -21.59
N THR A 131 4.87 3.68 -21.39
CA THR A 131 5.74 4.24 -22.42
C THR A 131 6.94 3.33 -22.62
N ILE A 132 7.32 3.11 -23.88
CA ILE A 132 8.60 2.49 -24.20
C ILE A 132 9.64 3.61 -24.10
N GLY A 133 10.13 3.85 -22.89
CA GLY A 133 11.28 4.72 -22.69
C GLY A 133 12.48 4.14 -23.45
N LEU A 134 13.31 5.01 -24.04
CA LEU A 134 14.64 4.62 -24.49
C LEU A 134 15.42 4.23 -23.23
N LEU A 135 15.41 2.95 -22.89
CA LEU A 135 16.17 2.42 -21.77
C LEU A 135 17.63 2.77 -22.00
N ASP A 136 18.24 3.41 -21.01
CA ASP A 136 19.67 3.67 -21.03
C ASP A 136 20.38 2.32 -20.90
N MET A 137 20.77 1.76 -22.04
CA MET A 137 21.35 0.42 -22.22
C MET A 137 22.63 0.19 -21.39
N ASN A 138 23.22 1.27 -20.87
CA ASN A 138 24.43 1.25 -20.05
C ASN A 138 24.17 1.40 -18.54
N SER A 139 22.92 1.58 -18.11
CA SER A 139 22.62 1.70 -16.67
C SER A 139 22.38 0.33 -16.03
N THR A 140 23.08 0.05 -14.94
CA THR A 140 22.77 -1.13 -14.13
C THR A 140 21.41 -0.95 -13.47
N ARG A 141 20.41 -1.69 -13.95
CA ARG A 141 19.02 -1.59 -13.48
C ARG A 141 18.87 -2.23 -12.11
N LYS A 142 19.03 -1.41 -11.07
CA LYS A 142 18.93 -1.81 -9.66
C LYS A 142 17.95 -0.89 -8.95
N LYS A 143 17.04 -1.48 -8.17
CA LYS A 143 16.02 -0.76 -7.42
C LYS A 143 16.26 -0.91 -5.93
N HIS A 144 16.35 0.20 -5.21
CA HIS A 144 16.41 0.26 -3.76
C HIS A 144 14.99 0.28 -3.19
N ILE A 145 14.67 -0.73 -2.40
CA ILE A 145 13.31 -0.97 -1.90
C ILE A 145 13.35 -0.99 -0.37
N SER A 146 12.36 -0.32 0.22
CA SER A 146 11.92 -0.50 1.60
C SER A 146 10.59 -1.23 1.59
N PHE A 147 10.42 -2.27 2.42
CA PHE A 147 9.09 -2.83 2.70
C PHE A 147 8.87 -3.07 4.19
N ILE A 148 7.60 -3.07 4.57
CA ILE A 148 7.12 -3.41 5.92
C ILE A 148 5.85 -4.24 5.83
N ILE A 149 5.68 -5.21 6.73
CA ILE A 149 4.43 -5.95 6.91
C ILE A 149 3.86 -5.64 8.28
N LYS A 150 2.65 -5.08 8.31
CA LYS A 150 1.95 -4.69 9.56
C LYS A 150 0.53 -5.24 9.60
N PRO A 151 -0.06 -5.46 10.79
CA PRO A 151 -1.45 -5.89 10.91
C PRO A 151 -2.41 -4.83 10.35
N SER A 152 -3.55 -5.29 9.85
CA SER A 152 -4.63 -4.42 9.39
C SER A 152 -5.41 -3.82 10.57
N ILE A 153 -6.20 -2.78 10.28
CA ILE A 153 -7.07 -2.14 11.27
C ILE A 153 -8.09 -3.14 11.83
N THR A 154 -8.37 -3.04 13.13
CA THR A 154 -9.39 -3.89 13.75
C THR A 154 -10.80 -3.44 13.35
N TYR A 155 -11.76 -4.37 13.37
CA TYR A 155 -13.16 -4.05 13.14
C TYR A 155 -13.69 -3.02 14.16
N GLY A 156 -13.24 -3.12 15.42
CA GLY A 156 -13.60 -2.17 16.46
C GLY A 156 -13.14 -0.74 16.15
N ASP A 157 -11.91 -0.57 15.64
CA ASP A 157 -11.40 0.74 15.27
C ASP A 157 -12.08 1.29 14.01
N TYR A 158 -12.41 0.42 13.05
CA TYR A 158 -13.22 0.79 11.90
C TYR A 158 -14.60 1.33 12.33
N LEU A 159 -15.30 0.64 13.23
CA LEU A 159 -16.59 1.11 13.75
C LEU A 159 -16.49 2.46 14.45
N LYS A 160 -15.47 2.65 15.30
CA LYS A 160 -15.23 3.95 15.96
C LYS A 160 -15.05 5.07 14.93
N ALA A 161 -14.21 4.85 13.91
CA ALA A 161 -13.97 5.83 12.85
C ALA A 161 -15.25 6.18 12.07
N VAL A 162 -16.06 5.17 11.71
CA VAL A 162 -17.35 5.36 11.03
C VAL A 162 -18.34 6.16 11.90
N ILE A 163 -18.44 5.87 13.20
CA ILE A 163 -19.33 6.61 14.10
C ILE A 163 -18.90 8.07 14.23
N ILE A 164 -17.59 8.34 14.37
CA ILE A 164 -17.06 9.71 14.47
C ILE A 164 -17.37 10.49 13.19
N THR A 165 -17.09 9.91 12.03
CA THR A 165 -17.35 10.56 10.74
C THR A 165 -18.84 10.83 10.51
N LEU A 166 -19.71 9.87 10.80
CA LEU A 166 -21.17 10.06 10.74
C LEU A 166 -21.65 11.14 11.71
N SER A 167 -21.09 11.20 12.92
CA SER A 167 -21.41 12.23 13.91
C SER A 167 -21.02 13.63 13.42
N CYS A 168 -19.83 13.79 12.84
CA CYS A 168 -19.38 15.07 12.28
C CYS A 168 -20.28 15.53 11.12
N ILE A 169 -20.61 14.62 10.21
CA ILE A 169 -21.51 14.91 9.08
C ILE A 169 -22.92 15.26 9.59
N GLY A 170 -23.44 14.50 10.55
CA GLY A 170 -24.75 14.76 11.16
C GLY A 170 -24.81 16.12 11.85
N ALA A 171 -23.78 16.49 12.62
CA ALA A 171 -23.69 17.80 13.26
C ALA A 171 -23.68 18.95 12.24
N PHE A 172 -22.98 18.80 11.12
CA PHE A 172 -22.96 19.79 10.05
C PHE A 172 -24.36 20.03 9.48
N TYR A 173 -25.13 18.98 9.20
CA TYR A 173 -26.51 19.11 8.71
C TYR A 173 -27.46 19.72 9.73
N VAL A 174 -27.32 19.39 11.02
CA VAL A 174 -28.13 19.98 12.09
C VAL A 174 -27.86 21.49 12.22
N ILE A 175 -26.59 21.91 12.22
CA ILE A 175 -26.22 23.32 12.29
C ILE A 175 -26.75 24.07 11.06
N PHE A 176 -26.58 23.51 9.87
CA PHE A 176 -27.08 24.10 8.63
C PHE A 176 -28.62 24.24 8.66
N GLY A 177 -29.34 23.19 9.05
CA GLY A 177 -30.80 23.20 9.17
C GLY A 177 -31.30 24.22 10.21
N LEU A 178 -30.66 24.28 11.38
CA LEU A 178 -30.98 25.27 12.41
C LEU A 178 -30.70 26.69 11.93
N SER A 179 -29.59 26.94 11.24
CA SER A 179 -29.28 28.26 10.68
C SER A 179 -30.32 28.69 9.63
N TYR A 180 -30.73 27.77 8.76
CA TYR A 180 -31.77 28.03 7.76
C TYR A 180 -33.11 28.36 8.43
N PHE A 181 -33.50 27.56 9.43
CA PHE A 181 -34.72 27.77 10.18
C PHE A 181 -34.71 29.12 10.91
N LEU A 182 -33.63 29.46 11.62
CA LEU A 182 -33.47 30.74 12.30
C LEU A 182 -33.51 31.94 11.34
N CYS A 183 -32.89 31.82 10.16
CA CYS A 183 -32.95 32.85 9.11
C CYS A 183 -34.36 33.01 8.54
N SER A 184 -35.08 31.90 8.30
CA SER A 184 -36.46 31.91 7.81
C SER A 184 -37.42 32.55 8.82
N VAL A 185 -37.29 32.22 10.11
CA VAL A 185 -38.09 32.84 11.18
C VAL A 185 -37.80 34.34 11.29
N ARG A 186 -36.52 34.75 11.23
CA ARG A 186 -36.14 36.19 11.24
C ARG A 186 -36.64 36.96 10.02
N GLY A 187 -36.72 36.33 8.85
CA GLY A 187 -37.27 36.94 7.63
C GLY A 187 -38.78 37.20 7.69
N ASN A 188 -39.50 36.48 8.57
CA ASN A 188 -40.94 36.65 8.78
C ASN A 188 -41.29 37.70 9.85
N LEU A 189 -40.31 38.28 10.56
CA LEU A 189 -40.56 39.47 11.38
C LEU A 189 -40.49 40.72 10.49
N PRO A 190 -41.50 41.62 10.52
CA PRO A 190 -41.47 42.83 9.73
C PRO A 190 -40.29 43.70 10.19
N ARG A 191 -39.38 44.04 9.27
CA ARG A 191 -38.34 45.05 9.54
C ARG A 191 -39.03 46.36 9.89
N GLN A 192 -38.85 46.86 11.12
CA GLN A 192 -39.24 48.24 11.41
C GLN A 192 -38.32 49.18 10.63
N MET A 193 -38.91 49.96 9.72
CA MET A 193 -38.18 51.00 9.01
C MET A 193 -37.83 52.10 10.02
N SER A 194 -36.55 52.30 10.31
CA SER A 194 -36.13 53.49 11.07
C SER A 194 -36.51 54.74 10.29
N TYR A 195 -37.33 55.60 10.90
CA TYR A 195 -37.68 56.91 10.37
C TYR A 195 -36.42 57.77 10.29
N VAL A 196 -36.06 58.20 9.08
CA VAL A 196 -35.01 59.21 8.87
C VAL A 196 -35.65 60.57 9.17
N PRO A 197 -35.27 61.26 10.27
CA PRO A 197 -35.78 62.61 10.48
C PRO A 197 -35.15 63.53 9.44
N ASN A 198 -35.98 64.09 8.57
CA ASN A 198 -35.62 65.22 7.71
C ASN A 198 -35.36 66.44 8.60
N ASN A 199 -34.13 66.58 9.08
CA ASN A 199 -33.68 67.84 9.65
C ASN A 199 -33.17 68.72 8.50
N LEU A 200 -34.08 69.53 7.95
CA LEU A 200 -33.74 70.80 7.28
C LEU A 200 -34.36 71.91 8.15
N PRO A 201 -33.57 72.93 8.52
CA PRO A 201 -33.39 74.06 7.61
C PRO A 201 -31.93 74.39 7.28
#